data_AF-A0A964K2V2-F1
#
_entry.id   AF-A0A964K2V2-F1
#
_cell.length_a   1.000
_cell.length_b   1.000
_cell.length_c   1.000
_cell.angle_alpha   90.00
_cell.angle_beta   90.00
_cell.angle_gamma   90.00
#
_symmetry.space_group_name_H-M   'P 1'
#
loop_
_entity.id
_entity.type
_entity.pdbx_description
1 polymer ?
#
loop_
_entity_poly.entity_id
_entity_poly.type
_entity_poly.pdbx_seq_one_letter_code
_entity_poly.pdbx_strand_id
1 'polypeptide(L)' 'NNPELINEKPYQAWIFKYKPSESDDKSNISNRLLTAEAYQALINGL' A
#
# COMPACT_ATOMS: atom_id res chain seq x y z
N ASN A 1 -9.03 -18.28 -7.51
CA ASN A 1 -9.22 -17.18 -8.48
C ASN A 1 -10.57 -16.55 -8.26
N ASN A 2 -10.66 -15.61 -7.33
CA ASN A 2 -11.85 -14.86 -6.98
C ASN A 2 -11.41 -13.39 -6.96
N PRO A 3 -11.55 -12.65 -8.08
CA PRO A 3 -11.13 -11.25 -8.17
C PRO A 3 -11.96 -10.32 -7.26
N GLU A 4 -13.20 -10.68 -6.97
CA GLU A 4 -14.14 -9.94 -6.13
C GLU A 4 -13.69 -9.83 -4.67
N LEU A 5 -12.78 -10.70 -4.23
CA LEU A 5 -12.13 -10.64 -2.92
C LEU A 5 -11.47 -9.27 -2.63
N ILE A 6 -11.05 -8.54 -3.67
CA ILE A 6 -10.50 -7.18 -3.49
C ILE A 6 -11.53 -6.20 -2.93
N ASN A 7 -12.81 -6.40 -3.25
CA ASN A 7 -13.89 -5.55 -2.76
C ASN A 7 -14.31 -5.96 -1.34
N GLU A 8 -14.34 -7.27 -1.07
CA GLU A 8 -14.74 -7.80 0.25
C GLU A 8 -13.67 -7.60 1.32
N LYS A 9 -12.39 -7.76 0.94
CA LYS A 9 -11.25 -7.79 1.85
C LYS A 9 -10.03 -7.06 1.25
N PRO A 10 -10.15 -5.74 0.99
CA PRO A 10 -9.17 -4.98 0.21
C PRO A 10 -7.74 -5.02 0.76
N TYR A 11 -7.58 -5.14 2.08
CA TYR A 11 -6.26 -5.17 2.73
C TYR A 11 -5.71 -6.59 2.94
N GLN A 12 -6.49 -7.62 2.64
CA GLN A 12 -6.06 -9.02 2.74
C GLN A 12 -5.83 -9.64 1.35
N ALA A 13 -6.52 -9.11 0.33
CA ALA A 13 -6.31 -9.42 -1.07
C ALA A 13 -5.02 -8.75 -1.57
N TRP A 14 -4.18 -9.50 -2.29
CA TRP A 14 -2.95 -8.98 -2.90
C TRP A 14 -3.10 -8.99 -4.42
N ILE A 15 -2.85 -7.85 -5.06
CA ILE A 15 -2.79 -7.77 -6.53
C ILE A 15 -1.47 -8.38 -7.02
N PHE A 16 -0.36 -8.01 -6.39
CA PHE A 16 0.96 -8.60 -6.61
C PHE A 16 1.83 -8.48 -5.36
N LYS A 17 2.94 -9.22 -5.33
CA LYS A 17 3.98 -9.11 -4.29
C LYS A 17 5.32 -8.95 -4.98
N TYR A 18 6.17 -8.08 -4.44
CA TYR A 18 7.53 -7.90 -4.93
C TYR A 18 8.52 -7.95 -3.76
N LYS A 19 9.76 -8.32 -4.07
CA LYS A 19 10.88 -8.27 -3.13
C LYS A 19 11.62 -6.94 -3.35
N PRO A 20 11.76 -6.08 -2.34
CA PRO A 20 12.55 -4.86 -2.46
C PRO A 20 14.01 -5.16 -2.84
N SER A 21 14.62 -4.29 -3.65
CA SER A 21 16.05 -4.37 -3.97
C SER A 21 16.89 -3.81 -2.82
N GLU A 22 18.19 -4.11 -2.77
CA GLU A 22 19.10 -3.56 -1.75
C GLU A 22 19.20 -2.02 -1.81
N SER A 23 18.98 -1.42 -2.98
CA SER A 23 18.87 0.03 -3.16
C SER A 23 17.55 0.62 -2.63
N ASP A 24 16.52 -0.20 -2.46
CA ASP A 24 15.25 0.16 -1.85
C ASP A 24 15.27 -0.20 -0.35
N ASP A 25 16.23 0.34 0.39
CA ASP A 25 16.24 0.20 1.85
C ASP A 25 14.88 0.67 2.42
N LYS A 26 14.43 0.02 3.51
CA LYS A 26 13.12 0.27 4.13
C LYS A 26 12.93 1.75 4.48
N SER A 27 14.01 2.44 4.84
CA SER A 27 14.05 3.87 5.10
C SER A 27 13.70 4.69 3.84
N ASN A 28 14.25 4.30 2.69
CA ASN A 28 14.03 4.97 1.40
C ASN A 28 12.60 4.78 0.89
N ILE A 29 12.05 3.56 0.98
CA ILE A 29 10.64 3.31 0.63
C ILE A 29 9.70 4.12 1.54
N SER A 30 9.92 4.09 2.85
CA SER A 30 9.02 4.75 3.81
C SER A 30 9.01 6.27 3.63
N ASN A 31 10.12 6.88 3.21
CA ASN A 31 10.21 8.31 2.93
C ASN A 31 9.47 8.73 1.64
N ARG A 32 9.16 7.78 0.75
CA ARG A 32 8.51 8.03 -0.55
C ARG A 32 7.02 7.71 -0.55
N LEU A 33 6.52 7.09 0.52
CA LEU A 33 5.13 6.67 0.67
C LEU A 33 4.44 7.45 1.79
N LEU A 34 3.12 7.51 1.74
CA LEU A 34 2.32 8.10 2.80
C LEU A 34 2.19 7.14 3.98
N THR A 35 2.16 7.68 5.20
CA THR A 35 1.65 6.93 6.35
C THR A 35 0.14 6.74 6.20
N ALA A 36 -0.43 5.79 6.96
CA ALA A 36 -1.88 5.56 6.94
C ALA A 36 -2.66 6.82 7.33
N GLU A 37 -2.18 7.56 8.32
CA GLU A 37 -2.78 8.80 8.82
C GLU A 37 -2.70 9.91 7.77
N ALA A 38 -1.56 10.06 7.11
CA ALA A 38 -1.36 11.05 6.06
C ALA A 38 -2.27 10.78 4.85
N TYR A 39 -2.46 9.51 4.49
CA TYR A 39 -3.38 9.13 3.42
C TYR A 39 -4.84 9.38 3.79
N GLN A 40 -5.25 9.08 5.01
CA GLN A 40 -6.60 9.38 5.49
C GLN A 40 -6.88 10.90 5.49
N ALA A 41 -5.90 11.70 5.92
CA ALA A 41 -6.00 13.16 5.89
C ALA A 41 -6.16 13.70 4.46
N LEU A 42 -5.40 13.15 3.51
CA LEU A 42 -5.52 13.50 2.09
C LEU A 42 -6.93 13.21 1.55
N ILE A 43 -7.46 12.00 1.80
CA ILE A 43 -8.81 11.63 1.33
C ILE A 43 -9.89 12.53 1.94
N ASN A 44 -9.79 12.87 3.22
CA ASN A 44 -10.79 13.71 3.88
C ASN A 44 -10.79 15.16 3.38
N GLY A 45 -9.73 15.59 2.71
CA GLY A 45 -9.62 16.91 2.09
C GLY A 45 -10.02 16.97 0.62
N LEU A 46 -10.38 15.84 0.02
CA LEU A 46 -10.94 15.73 -1.34
C LEU A 46 -12.47 15.83 -1.31
#